data_AF-A0ABD5DTA8-F1
#
_entry.id   AF-A0ABD5DTA8-F1
#
_cell.length_a   1.000
_cell.length_b   1.000
_cell.length_c   1.000
_cell.angle_alpha   90.00
_cell.angle_beta   90.00
_cell.angle_gamma   90.00
#
_symmetry.space_group_name_H-M   'P 1'
#
loop_
_entity.id
_entity.type
_entity.pdbx_description
1 polymer ?
#
loop_
_entity_poly.entity_id
_entity_poly.type
_entity_poly.pdbx_seq_one_letter_code
_entity_poly.pdbx_strand_id
1 'polypeptide(L)'
;DGTLWLNLGDSYAGSGRGITRTGLNDGKNPKTKGLILPKQNAAQSNLKPKDLIGIPWKVAFALQADGWYLRQDIIWHKPNPMPESITDRCTKAHEYIFLFSKSRRYYFDHVAIKEPVAESSIKRLSQNLDDQQGSDRVVNK
;
A
#
# COMPACT_ATOMS: atom_id res chain seq x y z
N ASP A 1 3.31 15.93 20.10
CA ASP A 1 4.14 15.10 19.22
C ASP A 1 3.61 13.70 19.13
N GLY A 2 3.50 13.17 17.92
CA GLY A 2 3.06 11.80 17.71
C GLY A 2 3.24 11.40 16.26
N THR A 3 3.71 10.18 16.06
CA THR A 3 3.72 9.52 14.75
C THR A 3 2.52 8.58 14.66
N LEU A 4 2.03 8.38 13.45
CA LEU A 4 0.99 7.40 13.14
C LEU A 4 1.54 6.46 12.09
N TRP A 5 1.49 5.17 12.39
CA TRP A 5 1.81 4.10 11.45
C TRP A 5 0.51 3.48 10.97
N LEU A 6 0.24 3.56 9.67
CA LEU A 6 -1.03 3.16 9.09
C LEU A 6 -0.81 2.11 8.02
N ASN A 7 -1.37 0.92 8.24
CA ASN A 7 -1.52 -0.11 7.21
C ASN A 7 -3.00 -0.21 6.83
N LEU A 8 -3.30 -0.09 5.54
CA LEU A 8 -4.65 -0.25 5.00
C LEU A 8 -4.61 -1.13 3.74
N GLY A 9 -5.55 -2.08 3.70
CA GLY A 9 -5.86 -2.82 2.49
C GLY A 9 -6.57 -1.94 1.46
N ASP A 10 -6.37 -2.25 0.19
CA ASP A 10 -7.15 -1.63 -0.88
C ASP A 10 -8.28 -2.56 -1.31
N SER A 11 -9.29 -1.99 -1.96
CA SER A 11 -10.43 -2.70 -2.51
C SER A 11 -10.65 -2.32 -3.96
N TYR A 12 -11.48 -3.09 -4.64
CA TYR A 12 -11.84 -2.85 -6.04
C TYR A 12 -13.29 -2.39 -6.12
N ALA A 13 -13.58 -1.50 -7.07
CA ALA A 13 -14.93 -1.04 -7.33
C ALA A 13 -15.82 -2.22 -7.71
N GLY A 14 -16.87 -2.44 -6.92
CA GLY A 14 -17.78 -3.57 -7.07
C GLY A 14 -18.65 -3.46 -8.32
N SER A 15 -19.14 -4.60 -8.81
CA SER A 15 -20.02 -4.69 -9.98
C SER A 15 -21.49 -4.39 -9.66
N GLY A 16 -21.85 -4.08 -8.40
CA GLY A 16 -23.23 -3.91 -7.94
C GLY A 16 -24.06 -5.20 -7.90
N ARG A 17 -23.47 -6.36 -8.24
CA ARG A 17 -24.18 -7.66 -8.38
C ARG A 17 -24.66 -8.31 -7.08
N GLY A 18 -24.39 -7.70 -5.92
CA GLY A 18 -24.93 -8.14 -4.62
C GLY A 18 -26.32 -7.57 -4.30
N ILE A 19 -26.76 -6.55 -5.04
CA ILE A 19 -28.00 -5.81 -4.77
C ILE A 19 -29.08 -6.23 -5.78
N THR A 20 -30.24 -6.64 -5.27
CA THR A 20 -31.44 -6.90 -6.07
C THR A 20 -32.12 -5.59 -6.47
N ARG A 21 -33.00 -5.64 -7.47
CA ARG A 21 -33.68 -4.47 -8.06
C ARG A 21 -34.48 -3.63 -7.04
N THR A 22 -34.82 -4.20 -5.89
CA THR A 22 -35.56 -3.56 -4.80
C THR A 22 -34.67 -2.92 -3.73
N GLY A 23 -33.33 -2.94 -3.89
CA GLY A 23 -32.39 -2.45 -2.88
C GLY A 23 -32.14 -3.45 -1.73
N LEU A 24 -32.67 -4.67 -1.84
CA LEU A 24 -32.40 -5.77 -0.92
C LEU A 24 -31.20 -6.60 -1.39
N ASN A 25 -30.50 -7.27 -0.49
CA ASN A 25 -29.43 -8.20 -0.88
C ASN A 25 -29.95 -9.46 -1.60
N ASP A 26 -29.07 -10.08 -2.41
CA ASP A 26 -29.34 -11.38 -3.04
C ASP A 26 -29.75 -12.42 -1.99
N GLY A 27 -30.93 -13.04 -2.17
CA GLY A 27 -31.50 -14.05 -1.28
C GLY A 27 -30.66 -15.32 -1.16
N LYS A 28 -29.64 -15.49 -2.00
CA LYS A 28 -28.63 -16.56 -1.92
C LYS A 28 -27.65 -16.38 -0.76
N ASN A 29 -27.53 -15.19 -0.18
CA ASN A 29 -26.65 -14.95 0.96
C ASN A 29 -27.44 -14.91 2.28
N PRO A 30 -27.47 -16.01 3.07
CA PRO A 30 -28.32 -16.14 4.25
C PRO A 30 -28.02 -15.08 5.33
N LYS A 31 -26.77 -14.58 5.41
CA LYS A 31 -26.36 -13.56 6.39
C LYS A 31 -26.96 -12.18 6.14
N THR A 32 -27.50 -11.96 4.95
CA THR A 32 -27.96 -10.63 4.53
C THR A 32 -29.36 -10.61 3.95
N LYS A 33 -30.07 -11.74 4.05
CA LYS A 33 -31.42 -11.93 3.54
C LYS A 33 -32.37 -10.93 4.18
N GLY A 34 -33.01 -10.08 3.38
CA GLY A 34 -33.98 -9.08 3.84
C GLY A 34 -33.38 -7.79 4.39
N LEU A 35 -32.05 -7.66 4.44
CA LEU A 35 -31.42 -6.37 4.75
C LEU A 35 -31.52 -5.43 3.55
N ILE A 36 -32.01 -4.21 3.80
CA ILE A 36 -31.84 -3.08 2.88
C ILE A 36 -30.41 -2.62 3.04
N LEU A 37 -29.56 -2.93 2.06
CA LEU A 37 -28.25 -2.29 2.02
C LEU A 37 -28.39 -0.91 1.40
N PRO A 38 -27.67 0.10 1.92
CA PRO A 38 -27.52 1.34 1.18
C PRO A 38 -26.98 0.98 -0.20
N LYS A 39 -27.62 1.52 -1.25
CA LYS A 39 -27.15 1.33 -2.62
C LYS A 39 -25.71 1.83 -2.67
N GLN A 40 -24.76 0.89 -2.63
CA GLN A 40 -23.35 1.22 -2.87
C GLN A 40 -23.28 1.60 -4.34
N ASN A 41 -23.46 2.90 -4.59
CA ASN A 41 -23.35 3.44 -5.91
C ASN A 41 -21.85 3.40 -6.26
N ALA A 42 -21.40 2.27 -6.82
CA ALA A 42 -20.24 2.30 -7.70
C ALA A 42 -20.42 3.38 -8.79
N ALA A 43 -21.66 3.76 -9.09
CA ALA A 43 -22.04 4.92 -9.91
C ALA A 43 -21.85 6.31 -9.26
N GLN A 44 -21.71 6.43 -7.93
CA GLN A 44 -21.35 7.69 -7.25
C GLN A 44 -19.83 7.85 -7.16
N SER A 45 -19.09 6.74 -7.20
CA SER A 45 -17.67 6.82 -7.52
C SER A 45 -17.49 7.01 -9.02
N ASN A 46 -16.59 7.89 -9.45
CA ASN A 46 -16.20 7.99 -10.87
C ASN A 46 -15.31 6.81 -11.31
N LEU A 47 -15.52 5.62 -10.72
CA LEU A 47 -14.70 4.42 -10.91
C LEU A 47 -15.49 3.37 -11.69
N LYS A 48 -14.84 2.74 -12.66
CA LYS A 48 -15.41 1.66 -13.44
C LYS A 48 -15.40 0.36 -12.61
N PRO A 49 -16.29 -0.61 -12.88
CA PRO A 49 -16.23 -1.91 -12.22
C PRO A 49 -14.84 -2.54 -12.39
N LYS A 50 -14.32 -3.13 -11.31
CA LYS A 50 -12.95 -3.69 -11.20
C LYS A 50 -11.81 -2.66 -11.20
N ASP A 51 -12.08 -1.36 -11.16
CA ASP A 51 -11.02 -0.38 -10.90
C ASP A 51 -10.52 -0.52 -9.46
N LEU A 52 -9.21 -0.41 -9.26
CA LEU A 52 -8.62 -0.29 -7.94
C LEU A 52 -9.06 1.03 -7.30
N ILE A 53 -9.59 1.00 -6.08
CA ILE A 53 -10.18 2.20 -5.46
C ILE A 53 -9.10 3.20 -5.03
N GLY A 54 -7.91 2.72 -4.65
CA GLY A 54 -6.83 3.54 -4.14
C GLY A 54 -7.06 4.00 -2.71
N ILE A 55 -7.76 3.20 -1.89
CA ILE A 55 -8.11 3.57 -0.50
C ILE A 55 -6.88 4.04 0.30
N PRO A 56 -5.73 3.31 0.30
CA PRO A 56 -4.59 3.71 1.12
C PRO A 56 -4.08 5.11 0.77
N TRP A 57 -3.94 5.42 -0.52
CA TRP A 57 -3.49 6.73 -0.99
C TRP A 57 -4.54 7.83 -0.86
N LYS A 58 -5.83 7.52 -1.00
CA LYS A 58 -6.92 8.45 -0.71
C LYS A 58 -6.91 8.88 0.75
N VAL A 59 -6.73 7.93 1.67
CA VAL A 59 -6.59 8.23 3.10
C VAL A 59 -5.33 9.04 3.34
N ALA A 60 -4.22 8.72 2.68
CA ALA A 60 -2.98 9.48 2.83
C ALA A 60 -3.12 10.95 2.42
N PHE A 61 -3.72 11.21 1.26
CA PHE A 61 -3.98 12.57 0.79
C PHE A 61 -5.01 13.31 1.66
N ALA A 62 -6.03 12.62 2.14
CA ALA A 62 -6.98 13.21 3.09
C ALA A 62 -6.30 13.63 4.40
N LEU A 63 -5.46 12.77 4.98
CA LEU A 63 -4.69 13.11 6.18
C LEU A 63 -3.72 14.28 5.93
N GLN A 64 -3.09 14.34 4.76
CA GLN A 64 -2.26 15.50 4.39
C GLN A 64 -3.08 16.79 4.29
N ALA A 65 -4.27 16.74 3.69
CA ALA A 65 -5.19 17.88 3.63
C ALA A 65 -5.64 18.32 5.04
N ASP A 66 -5.78 17.37 5.98
CA ASP A 66 -6.09 17.62 7.39
C ASP A 66 -4.86 18.08 8.21
N GLY A 67 -3.73 18.36 7.55
CA GLY A 67 -2.53 18.94 8.17
C GLY A 67 -1.51 17.95 8.72
N TRP A 68 -1.67 16.64 8.47
CA TRP A 68 -0.64 15.66 8.79
C TRP A 68 0.51 15.71 7.79
N TYR A 69 1.72 15.44 8.27
CA TYR A 69 2.89 15.27 7.42
C TYR A 69 3.01 13.80 7.05
N LEU A 70 2.78 13.44 5.78
CA LEU A 70 3.20 12.14 5.24
C LEU A 70 4.73 12.14 5.14
N ARG A 71 5.38 11.21 5.84
CA ARG A 71 6.85 11.16 5.96
C ARG A 71 7.46 10.06 5.12
N GLN A 72 6.76 8.95 4.95
CA GLN A 72 7.27 7.82 4.18
C GLN A 72 6.11 6.90 3.76
N ASP A 73 6.23 6.35 2.56
CA ASP A 73 5.50 5.19 2.06
C ASP A 73 6.41 3.96 2.07
N ILE A 74 6.08 2.98 2.91
CA ILE A 74 6.88 1.78 3.10
C ILE A 74 6.17 0.61 2.43
N ILE A 75 6.92 -0.16 1.64
CA ILE A 75 6.42 -1.39 1.01
C ILE A 75 6.69 -2.56 1.94
N TRP A 76 5.63 -3.14 2.49
CA TRP A 76 5.71 -4.42 3.18
C TRP A 76 5.56 -5.56 2.16
N HIS A 77 6.69 -6.14 1.78
CA HIS A 77 6.73 -7.32 0.92
C HIS A 77 6.32 -8.58 1.70
N LYS A 78 5.37 -9.34 1.14
CA LYS A 78 4.92 -10.64 1.67
C LYS A 78 5.61 -11.75 0.89
N PRO A 79 6.58 -12.49 1.47
CA PRO A 79 7.34 -13.52 0.75
C PRO A 79 6.48 -14.65 0.20
N ASN A 80 5.42 -15.01 0.94
CA ASN A 80 4.48 -16.08 0.58
C ASN A 80 3.05 -15.53 0.54
N PRO A 81 2.64 -14.80 -0.52
CA PRO A 81 1.30 -14.25 -0.60
C PRO A 81 0.29 -15.34 -0.94
N MET A 82 -0.88 -15.30 -0.30
CA MET A 82 -1.98 -16.18 -0.66
C MET A 82 -2.44 -15.87 -2.11
N PRO A 83 -2.60 -16.88 -2.98
CA PRO A 83 -3.09 -16.67 -4.34
C PRO A 83 -4.50 -16.06 -4.35
N GLU A 84 -4.73 -15.12 -5.27
CA GLU A 84 -6.06 -14.59 -5.52
C GLU A 84 -6.77 -15.44 -6.58
N SER A 85 -8.06 -15.76 -6.38
CA SER A 85 -8.89 -16.54 -7.33
C SER A 85 -9.38 -15.68 -8.50
N ILE A 86 -8.47 -14.90 -9.09
CA ILE A 86 -8.75 -13.86 -10.07
C ILE A 86 -7.76 -14.01 -11.21
N THR A 87 -8.25 -13.95 -12.44
CA THR A 87 -7.45 -14.27 -13.64
C THR A 87 -7.05 -13.05 -14.47
N ASP A 88 -7.62 -11.88 -14.21
CA ASP A 88 -7.43 -10.66 -15.01
C ASP A 88 -6.44 -9.65 -14.40
N ARG A 89 -5.70 -10.03 -13.36
CA ARG A 89 -4.65 -9.22 -12.72
C ARG A 89 -3.67 -10.06 -11.91
N CYS A 90 -2.54 -9.46 -11.55
CA CYS A 90 -1.54 -10.08 -10.69
C CYS A 90 -2.03 -10.19 -9.22
N THR A 91 -1.60 -11.24 -8.53
CA THR A 91 -1.77 -11.40 -7.07
C THR A 91 -1.04 -10.30 -6.31
N LYS A 92 -1.68 -9.69 -5.31
CA LYS A 92 -1.06 -8.66 -4.50
C LYS A 92 -0.07 -9.25 -3.49
N ALA A 93 1.22 -9.06 -3.76
CA ALA A 93 2.32 -9.54 -2.90
C ALA A 93 2.88 -8.50 -1.92
N HIS A 94 2.30 -7.29 -1.85
CA HIS A 94 2.77 -6.26 -0.94
C HIS A 94 1.64 -5.40 -0.35
N GLU A 95 1.93 -4.76 0.78
CA GLU A 95 1.05 -3.79 1.45
C GLU A 95 1.79 -2.46 1.66
N TYR A 96 1.03 -1.38 1.74
CA TYR A 96 1.57 -0.06 2.08
C TYR A 96 1.50 0.14 3.58
N ILE A 97 2.60 0.58 4.17
CA ILE A 97 2.66 1.12 5.52
C ILE A 97 3.04 2.59 5.39
N PHE A 98 2.15 3.49 5.78
CA PHE A 98 2.42 4.92 5.79
C PHE A 98 2.86 5.38 7.16
N LEU A 99 3.90 6.22 7.18
CA LEU A 99 4.34 6.94 8.36
C LEU A 99 3.86 8.39 8.26
N PHE A 100 3.01 8.81 9.20
CA PHE A 100 2.60 10.20 9.37
C PHE A 100 3.17 10.81 10.65
N SER A 101 3.25 12.14 10.69
CA SER A 101 3.57 12.93 11.87
C SER A 101 2.63 14.14 12.00
N LYS A 102 2.31 14.55 13.24
CA LYS A 102 1.60 15.83 13.50
C LYS A 102 2.47 17.07 13.31
N SER A 103 3.79 16.92 13.29
CA SER A 103 4.75 18.03 13.29
C SER A 103 5.87 17.79 12.27
N ARG A 104 6.40 18.87 11.68
CA ARG A 104 7.58 18.79 10.79
C ARG A 104 8.80 18.19 11.50
N ARG A 105 8.99 18.54 12.76
CA ARG A 105 9.97 17.94 13.67
C ARG A 105 9.24 16.94 14.56
N TYR A 106 9.66 15.68 14.54
CA TYR A 106 9.07 14.61 15.32
C TYR A 106 10.17 13.65 15.74
N TYR A 107 9.93 12.92 16.82
CA TYR A 107 10.85 11.89 17.29
C TYR A 107 10.81 10.68 16.36
N PHE A 108 11.98 10.24 15.90
CA PHE A 108 12.17 9.01 15.14
C PHE A 108 13.53 8.40 15.47
N ASP A 109 13.52 7.29 16.20
CA ASP A 109 14.73 6.55 16.54
C ASP A 109 15.13 5.62 15.40
N HIS A 110 15.87 6.16 14.44
CA HIS A 110 16.38 5.38 13.33
C HIS A 110 17.47 4.38 13.75
N VAL A 111 18.11 4.56 14.92
CA VAL A 111 19.20 3.68 15.39
C VAL A 111 18.62 2.38 15.91
N ALA A 112 17.50 2.45 16.64
CA ALA A 112 16.80 1.29 17.18
C ALA A 112 16.34 0.27 16.11
N ILE A 113 16.19 0.71 14.86
CA ILE A 113 15.75 -0.14 13.73
C ILE A 113 16.85 -0.43 12.71
N LYS A 114 18.12 -0.11 13.00
CA LYS A 114 19.24 -0.45 12.10
C LYS A 114 19.46 -1.96 12.10
N GLU A 115 19.58 -2.52 10.91
CA GLU A 115 20.03 -3.90 10.72
C GLU A 115 21.56 -3.95 10.57
N PRO A 116 22.21 -5.08 10.93
CA PRO A 116 23.62 -5.30 10.66
C PRO A 116 23.95 -5.14 9.17
N VAL A 117 25.16 -4.68 8.87
CA VAL A 117 25.64 -4.55 7.49
C VAL A 117 25.71 -5.93 6.84
N ALA A 118 25.12 -6.07 5.66
CA ALA A 118 25.20 -7.31 4.89
C ALA A 118 26.66 -7.67 4.53
N GLU A 119 27.04 -8.94 4.62
CA GLU A 119 28.40 -9.41 4.33
C GLU A 119 28.88 -9.02 2.93
N SER A 120 27.98 -9.06 1.93
CA SER A 120 28.28 -8.63 0.57
C SER A 120 28.69 -7.16 0.49
N SER A 121 28.12 -6.32 1.37
CA SER A 121 28.48 -4.90 1.46
C SER A 121 29.85 -4.72 2.11
N ILE A 122 30.19 -5.50 3.14
CA ILE A 122 31.53 -5.51 3.75
C ILE A 122 32.57 -5.91 2.70
N LYS A 123 32.31 -7.01 1.97
CA LYS A 123 33.20 -7.51 0.90
C LYS A 123 33.39 -6.48 -0.21
N ARG A 124 32.34 -5.74 -0.59
CA ARG A 124 32.43 -4.66 -1.57
C ARG A 124 33.23 -3.47 -1.04
N LEU A 125 33.06 -3.10 0.22
CA LEU A 125 33.78 -1.99 0.86
C LEU A 125 35.28 -2.29 1.00
N SER A 126 35.65 -3.57 1.22
CA SER A 126 37.04 -4.00 1.36
C SER A 126 37.76 -4.22 0.03
N GLN A 127 37.09 -4.09 -1.11
CA GLN A 127 37.73 -4.20 -2.41
C GLN A 127 38.56 -2.95 -2.71
N ASN A 128 39.81 -3.12 -3.17
CA ASN A 128 40.58 -2.00 -3.72
C ASN A 128 39.96 -1.59 -5.05
N LEU A 129 39.28 -0.44 -5.07
CA LEU A 129 38.58 0.07 -6.26
C LEU A 129 39.57 0.48 -7.36
N ASP A 130 40.78 0.90 -6.97
CA ASP A 130 41.80 1.40 -7.90
C ASP A 130 42.46 0.26 -8.71
N ASP A 131 42.43 -0.97 -8.19
CA ASP A 131 43.00 -2.16 -8.84
C ASP A 131 41.96 -2.98 -9.63
N GLN A 132 40.70 -2.54 -9.71
CA GLN A 132 39.65 -3.25 -10.46
C GLN A 132 39.81 -3.01 -11.97
N GLN A 133 40.41 -3.96 -12.68
CA GLN A 133 40.47 -3.95 -14.14
C GLN A 133 39.06 -3.83 -14.74
N GLY A 134 38.83 -2.78 -15.55
CA GLY A 134 37.56 -2.51 -16.22
C GLY A 134 36.56 -1.66 -15.41
N SER A 135 36.94 -1.13 -14.25
CA SER A 135 36.13 -0.18 -13.47
C SER A 135 36.24 1.26 -14.01
N ASP A 136 36.15 1.46 -15.32
CA ASP A 136 35.91 2.78 -15.89
C ASP A 136 34.44 3.15 -15.64
N ARG A 137 34.15 3.61 -14.42
CA ARG A 137 32.83 4.16 -14.10
C ARG A 137 32.55 5.31 -15.07
N VAL A 138 31.30 5.40 -15.51
CA VAL A 138 30.84 6.45 -16.43
C VAL A 138 31.35 7.80 -15.95
N VAL A 139 32.18 8.44 -16.78
CA VAL A 139 32.70 9.79 -16.52
C VAL A 139 31.50 10.72 -16.40
N ASN A 140 31.39 11.42 -15.26
CA ASN A 140 30.30 12.35 -14.97
C ASN A 140 30.07 13.32 -16.15
N LYS A 141 28.81 13.50 -16.55
CA LYS A 141 28.32 14.60 -17.38
C LYS A 141 27.72 15.68 -16.48
#